data_AF-A0A926RV01-F1
#
_entry.id   AF-A0A926RV01-F1
#
_cell.length_a   1.000
_cell.length_b   1.000
_cell.length_c   1.000
_cell.angle_alpha   90.00
_cell.angle_beta   90.00
_cell.angle_gamma   90.00
#
_symmetry.space_group_name_H-M   'P 1'
#
loop_
_entity.id
_entity.type
_entity.pdbx_description
1 polymer ?
#
loop_
_entity_poly.entity_id
_entity_poly.type
_entity_poly.pdbx_seq_one_letter_code
_entity_poly.pdbx_strand_id
1 'polypeptide(L)'
;MQQHLRRWFILLLSYIMIIVMAVAGYLYYENMQTKRYIRAVEQQGGLTYINEISNTYKSTIEMYSNYKLNKERKAEIVVKLNELRKKLEQVEQQVEDHEIDHPINYAAVYHDMKLVNVILTDFSNDEIIPIVVLHAIEGIGDLKKEITYIEYR
;
A
#
# COMPACT_ATOMS: atom_id res chain seq x y z
N MET A 1 19.81 36.28 -44.86
CA MET A 1 19.71 36.19 -43.39
C MET A 1 18.40 35.54 -42.91
N GLN A 2 17.23 35.98 -43.39
CA GLN A 2 15.91 35.42 -42.98
C GLN A 2 15.72 33.92 -43.26
N GLN A 3 16.27 33.37 -44.34
CA GLN A 3 16.10 31.94 -44.68
C GLN A 3 16.85 30.99 -43.71
N HIS A 4 18.02 31.39 -43.20
CA HIS A 4 18.73 30.61 -42.21
C HIS A 4 17.99 30.61 -40.87
N LEU A 5 17.47 31.76 -40.46
CA LEU A 5 16.68 31.91 -39.24
C LEU A 5 15.42 31.03 -39.25
N ARG A 6 14.73 30.95 -40.40
CA ARG A 6 13.57 30.06 -40.59
C ARG A 6 13.94 28.58 -40.50
N ARG A 7 15.08 28.16 -41.03
CA ARG A 7 15.57 26.77 -40.91
C ARG A 7 15.91 26.40 -39.47
N TRP A 8 16.60 27.28 -38.74
CA TRP A 8 16.88 27.09 -37.32
C TRP A 8 15.61 26.99 -36.48
N PHE A 9 14.61 27.83 -36.78
CA PHE A 9 13.32 27.78 -36.09
C PHE A 9 12.57 26.47 -36.33
N ILE A 10 12.54 25.96 -37.57
CA ILE A 10 11.93 24.67 -37.92
C ILE A 10 12.65 23.51 -37.21
N LEU A 11 13.98 23.53 -37.17
CA LEU A 11 14.76 22.53 -36.45
C LEU A 11 14.44 22.55 -34.95
N LEU A 12 14.41 23.72 -34.33
CA LEU A 12 14.10 23.88 -32.91
C LEU A 12 12.69 23.37 -32.59
N LEU A 13 11.69 23.69 -33.43
CA LEU A 13 10.34 23.14 -33.32
C LEU A 13 10.29 21.62 -33.43
N SER A 14 11.04 21.03 -34.37
CA SER A 14 11.10 19.58 -34.53
C SER A 14 11.71 18.89 -33.32
N TYR A 15 12.77 19.47 -32.73
CA TYR A 15 13.36 18.96 -31.49
C TYR A 15 12.41 19.06 -30.30
N ILE A 16 11.71 20.19 -30.14
CA ILE A 16 10.67 20.33 -29.11
C ILE A 16 9.59 19.27 -29.29
N MET A 17 9.13 19.05 -30.53
CA MET A 17 8.09 18.05 -30.81
C MET A 17 8.56 16.63 -30.45
N ILE A 18 9.81 16.28 -30.74
CA ILE A 18 10.40 14.98 -30.36
C ILE A 18 10.47 14.85 -28.84
N ILE A 19 10.91 15.89 -28.12
CA ILE A 19 10.97 15.89 -26.66
C ILE A 19 9.57 15.70 -26.07
N VAL A 20 8.58 16.45 -26.56
CA VAL A 20 7.19 16.33 -26.10
C VAL A 20 6.64 14.93 -26.34
N MET A 21 6.89 14.34 -27.51
CA MET A 21 6.46 12.96 -27.80
C MET A 21 7.18 11.93 -26.92
N ALA A 22 8.48 12.09 -26.67
CA ALA A 22 9.23 11.19 -25.80
C ALA A 22 8.72 11.26 -24.35
N VAL A 23 8.49 12.48 -23.82
CA VAL A 23 7.93 12.68 -22.48
C VAL A 23 6.51 12.13 -22.38
N ALA A 24 5.64 12.40 -23.37
CA ALA A 24 4.28 11.87 -23.38
C ALA A 24 4.26 10.34 -23.47
N GLY A 25 5.14 9.74 -24.29
CA GLY A 25 5.30 8.30 -24.41
C GLY A 25 5.78 7.65 -23.11
N TYR A 26 6.75 8.28 -22.44
CA TYR A 26 7.25 7.85 -21.14
C TYR A 26 6.14 7.88 -20.07
N LEU A 27 5.43 9.01 -19.93
CA LEU A 27 4.34 9.15 -18.96
C LEU A 27 3.20 8.15 -19.22
N TYR A 28 2.88 7.89 -20.49
CA TYR A 28 1.88 6.88 -20.85
C TYR A 28 2.32 5.47 -20.46
N TYR A 29 3.60 5.14 -20.70
CA TYR A 29 4.17 3.84 -20.34
C TYR A 29 4.18 3.62 -18.83
N GLU A 30 4.63 4.61 -18.07
CA GLU A 30 4.64 4.58 -16.60
C GLU A 30 3.24 4.39 -16.03
N ASN A 31 2.26 5.19 -16.50
CA ASN A 31 0.87 5.07 -16.05
C ASN A 31 0.28 3.68 -16.38
N MET A 32 0.61 3.11 -17.55
CA MET A 32 0.17 1.76 -17.92
C MET A 32 0.77 0.68 -17.01
N GLN A 33 2.06 0.78 -16.67
CA GLN A 33 2.71 -0.14 -15.75
C GLN A 33 2.10 -0.05 -14.34
N THR A 34 1.93 1.16 -13.81
CA THR A 34 1.32 1.39 -12.50
C THR A 34 -0.09 0.81 -12.42
N LYS A 35 -0.93 1.03 -13.43
CA LYS A 35 -2.28 0.44 -13.47
C LYS A 35 -2.27 -1.08 -13.54
N ARG A 36 -1.32 -1.69 -14.27
CA ARG A 36 -1.16 -3.14 -14.32
C ARG A 36 -0.74 -3.68 -12.96
N TYR A 37 0.19 -3.01 -12.29
CA TYR A 37 0.64 -3.36 -10.96
C TYR A 37 -0.50 -3.31 -9.94
N ILE A 38 -1.20 -2.17 -9.82
CA ILE A 38 -2.31 -2.03 -8.88
C ILE A 38 -3.38 -3.09 -9.15
N ARG A 39 -3.71 -3.33 -10.42
CA ARG A 39 -4.66 -4.39 -10.79
C ARG A 39 -4.15 -5.79 -10.41
N ALA A 40 -2.86 -6.07 -10.54
CA ALA A 40 -2.29 -7.35 -10.12
C ALA A 40 -2.42 -7.53 -8.60
N VAL A 41 -2.10 -6.49 -7.82
CA VAL A 41 -2.29 -6.48 -6.36
C VAL A 41 -3.76 -6.72 -5.99
N GLU A 42 -4.69 -6.06 -6.68
CA GLU A 42 -6.13 -6.27 -6.47
C GLU A 42 -6.57 -7.69 -6.82
N GLN A 43 -6.11 -8.24 -7.95
CA GLN A 43 -6.46 -9.58 -8.40
C GLN A 43 -5.94 -10.68 -7.45
N GLN A 44 -4.77 -10.48 -6.84
CA GLN A 44 -4.23 -11.39 -5.83
C GLN A 44 -4.85 -11.16 -4.43
N GLY A 45 -5.77 -10.21 -4.29
CA GLY A 45 -6.49 -9.95 -3.06
C GLY A 45 -5.74 -9.07 -2.05
N GLY A 46 -4.70 -8.35 -2.46
CA GLY A 46 -3.91 -7.47 -1.57
C GLY A 46 -4.79 -6.45 -0.83
N LEU A 47 -5.67 -5.74 -1.54
CA LEU A 47 -6.61 -4.80 -0.91
C LEU A 47 -7.59 -5.50 0.03
N THR A 48 -8.02 -6.72 -0.31
CA THR A 48 -8.89 -7.53 0.52
C THR A 48 -8.20 -7.86 1.85
N TYR A 49 -6.95 -8.30 1.82
CA TYR A 49 -6.20 -8.61 3.03
C TYR A 49 -5.95 -7.35 3.88
N ILE A 50 -5.60 -6.21 3.29
CA ILE A 50 -5.47 -4.93 4.00
C ILE A 50 -6.79 -4.56 4.70
N ASN A 51 -7.92 -4.73 4.02
CA ASN A 51 -9.25 -4.50 4.60
C ASN A 51 -9.56 -5.47 5.75
N GLU A 52 -9.21 -6.75 5.61
CA GLU A 52 -9.40 -7.75 6.64
C GLU A 52 -8.52 -7.49 7.88
N ILE A 53 -7.29 -7.00 7.71
CA ILE A 53 -6.43 -6.57 8.81
C ILE A 53 -7.08 -5.38 9.53
N SER A 54 -7.50 -4.36 8.79
CA SER A 54 -8.19 -3.18 9.36
C SER A 54 -9.45 -3.56 10.14
N ASN A 55 -10.26 -4.47 9.60
CA ASN A 55 -11.46 -4.96 10.26
C ASN A 55 -11.13 -5.78 11.53
N THR A 56 -10.05 -6.56 11.50
CA THR A 56 -9.58 -7.31 12.66
C THR A 56 -9.13 -6.36 13.78
N TYR A 57 -8.45 -5.27 13.45
CA TYR A 57 -8.11 -4.22 14.42
C TYR A 57 -9.35 -3.52 14.98
N LYS A 58 -10.28 -3.09 14.14
CA LYS A 58 -11.54 -2.47 14.59
C LYS A 58 -12.32 -3.39 15.53
N SER A 59 -12.41 -4.67 15.17
CA SER A 59 -13.07 -5.67 16.01
C SER A 59 -12.33 -5.88 17.34
N THR A 60 -11.00 -5.79 17.35
CA THR A 60 -10.19 -5.85 18.58
C THR A 60 -10.53 -4.69 19.51
N ILE A 61 -10.60 -3.46 18.99
CA ILE A 61 -11.02 -2.28 19.77
C ILE A 61 -12.44 -2.47 20.31
N GLU A 62 -13.37 -2.91 19.46
CA GLU A 62 -14.76 -3.14 19.85
C GLU A 62 -14.88 -4.21 20.95
N MET A 63 -14.13 -5.31 20.85
CA MET A 63 -14.07 -6.35 21.88
C MET A 63 -13.47 -5.81 23.18
N TYR A 64 -12.42 -4.98 23.09
CA TYR A 64 -11.82 -4.34 24.26
C TYR A 64 -12.82 -3.41 24.96
N SER A 65 -13.45 -2.50 24.23
CA SER A 65 -14.44 -1.55 24.77
C SER A 65 -15.66 -2.24 25.38
N ASN A 66 -16.02 -3.43 24.89
CA ASN A 66 -17.13 -4.23 25.42
C ASN A 66 -16.72 -5.26 26.48
N TYR A 67 -15.47 -5.23 26.96
CA TYR A 67 -14.92 -6.20 27.94
C TYR A 67 -15.01 -7.67 27.48
N LYS A 68 -15.02 -7.92 26.17
CA LYS A 68 -15.09 -9.25 25.55
C LYS A 68 -13.73 -9.78 25.09
N LEU A 69 -12.68 -8.96 25.18
CA LEU A 69 -11.32 -9.32 24.74
C LEU A 69 -10.60 -10.18 25.80
N ASN A 70 -10.96 -11.46 25.87
CA ASN A 70 -10.32 -12.42 26.77
C ASN A 70 -9.07 -13.07 26.14
N LYS A 71 -8.36 -13.90 26.90
CA LYS A 71 -7.13 -14.58 26.46
C LYS A 71 -7.30 -15.45 25.21
N GLU A 72 -8.42 -16.14 25.09
CA GLU A 72 -8.74 -16.98 23.92
C GLU A 72 -8.93 -16.12 22.67
N ARG A 73 -9.73 -15.04 22.78
CA ARG A 73 -9.96 -14.09 21.68
C ARG A 73 -8.67 -13.40 21.24
N LYS A 74 -7.79 -13.03 22.17
CA LYS A 74 -6.48 -12.46 21.83
C LYS A 74 -5.65 -13.45 21.00
N ALA A 75 -5.63 -14.72 21.40
CA ALA A 75 -4.92 -15.76 20.65
C ALA A 75 -5.51 -15.96 19.24
N GLU A 76 -6.85 -15.98 19.11
CA GLU A 76 -7.53 -16.05 17.81
C GLU A 76 -7.16 -14.87 16.90
N ILE A 77 -7.14 -13.65 17.44
CA ILE A 77 -6.77 -12.44 16.70
C ILE A 77 -5.31 -12.55 16.23
N VAL A 78 -4.39 -12.97 17.09
CA VAL A 78 -2.98 -13.14 16.73
C VAL A 78 -2.80 -14.18 15.61
N VAL A 79 -3.51 -15.31 15.69
CA VAL A 79 -3.48 -16.33 14.62
C VAL A 79 -3.97 -15.73 13.31
N LYS A 80 -5.12 -15.05 13.33
CA LYS A 80 -5.70 -14.42 12.14
C LYS A 80 -4.78 -13.35 11.54
N LEU A 81 -4.17 -12.50 12.37
CA LEU A 81 -3.21 -11.49 11.90
C LEU A 81 -1.98 -12.14 11.26
N ASN A 82 -1.44 -13.22 11.85
CA ASN A 82 -0.32 -13.93 11.25
C ASN A 82 -0.67 -14.59 9.91
N GLU A 83 -1.89 -15.14 9.77
CA GLU A 83 -2.37 -15.66 8.50
C GLU A 83 -2.50 -14.55 7.44
N LEU A 84 -3.10 -13.42 7.80
CA LEU A 84 -3.25 -12.27 6.90
C LEU A 84 -1.90 -11.71 6.48
N ARG A 85 -0.93 -11.64 7.40
CA ARG A 85 0.43 -11.22 7.09
C ARG A 85 1.05 -12.12 6.03
N LYS A 86 0.99 -13.44 6.22
CA LYS A 86 1.55 -14.41 5.25
C LYS A 86 0.89 -14.30 3.88
N LYS A 87 -0.43 -14.10 3.85
CA LYS A 87 -1.15 -13.89 2.58
C LYS A 87 -0.72 -12.59 1.90
N LEU A 88 -0.50 -11.52 2.66
CA LEU A 88 -0.02 -10.25 2.11
C LEU A 88 1.43 -10.36 1.59
N GLU A 89 2.31 -11.04 2.33
CA GLU A 89 3.68 -11.34 1.88
C GLU A 89 3.68 -12.19 0.59
N GLN A 90 2.74 -13.13 0.45
CA GLN A 90 2.56 -13.89 -0.80
C GLN A 90 2.10 -13.02 -1.97
N VAL A 91 1.20 -12.06 -1.73
CA VAL A 91 0.79 -11.09 -2.76
C VAL A 91 2.00 -10.27 -3.22
N GLU A 92 2.80 -9.77 -2.28
CA GLU A 92 4.01 -9.00 -2.57
C GLU A 92 4.97 -9.79 -3.47
N GLN A 93 5.29 -11.04 -3.10
CA GLN A 93 6.15 -11.93 -3.88
C GLN A 93 5.61 -12.25 -5.27
N GLN A 94 4.29 -12.40 -5.42
CA GLN A 94 3.66 -12.70 -6.71
C GLN A 94 3.66 -11.52 -7.68
N VAL A 95 3.80 -10.30 -7.15
CA VAL A 95 3.72 -9.07 -7.96
C VAL A 95 5.12 -8.45 -8.17
N GLU A 96 6.13 -8.88 -7.41
CA GLU A 96 7.54 -8.44 -7.45
C GLU A 96 8.22 -8.55 -8.83
N ASP A 97 7.69 -9.38 -9.76
CA ASP A 97 8.23 -9.56 -11.12
C ASP A 97 8.04 -8.34 -12.06
N HIS A 98 7.42 -7.25 -11.59
CA HIS A 98 7.20 -6.05 -12.39
C HIS A 98 8.16 -4.95 -11.95
N GLU A 99 9.03 -4.47 -12.87
CA GLU A 99 9.76 -3.21 -12.66
C GLU A 99 8.74 -2.08 -12.52
N ILE A 100 8.57 -1.59 -11.29
CA ILE A 100 7.64 -0.50 -10.96
C ILE A 100 8.44 0.56 -10.23
N ASP A 101 8.31 1.80 -10.69
CA ASP A 101 9.04 2.93 -10.13
C ASP A 101 8.62 3.25 -8.68
N HIS A 102 7.35 2.97 -8.34
CA HIS A 102 6.77 3.23 -7.01
C HIS A 102 5.93 2.03 -6.51
N PRO A 103 6.57 0.98 -5.95
CA PRO A 103 5.85 -0.15 -5.36
C PRO A 103 5.14 0.26 -4.07
N ILE A 104 4.04 -0.43 -3.74
CA ILE A 104 3.34 -0.26 -2.45
C ILE A 104 4.25 -0.74 -1.32
N ASN A 105 4.49 0.11 -0.32
CA ASN A 105 5.34 -0.24 0.81
C ASN A 105 4.52 -0.81 1.99
N TYR A 106 4.62 -2.12 2.22
CA TYR A 106 3.93 -2.80 3.33
C TYR A 106 4.71 -2.80 4.66
N ALA A 107 5.92 -2.26 4.72
CA ALA A 107 6.80 -2.36 5.89
C ALA A 107 6.16 -1.82 7.18
N ALA A 108 5.48 -0.67 7.09
CA ALA A 108 4.77 -0.08 8.22
C ALA A 108 3.65 -0.99 8.73
N VAL A 109 2.86 -1.60 7.83
CA VAL A 109 1.80 -2.54 8.20
C VAL A 109 2.38 -3.77 8.90
N TYR A 110 3.46 -4.35 8.37
CA TYR A 110 4.10 -5.50 9.01
C TYR A 110 4.66 -5.18 10.40
N HIS A 111 5.22 -3.98 10.55
CA HIS A 111 5.70 -3.48 11.84
C HIS A 111 4.57 -3.35 12.85
N ASP A 112 3.46 -2.71 12.45
CA ASP A 112 2.30 -2.52 13.32
C ASP A 112 1.62 -3.84 13.69
N MET A 113 1.49 -4.77 12.73
CA MET A 113 1.00 -6.13 13.01
C MET A 113 1.86 -6.84 14.05
N LYS A 114 3.18 -6.71 13.97
CA LYS A 114 4.09 -7.28 14.96
C LYS A 114 3.87 -6.66 16.34
N LEU A 115 3.75 -5.34 16.43
CA LEU A 115 3.49 -4.65 17.69
C LEU A 115 2.16 -5.06 18.31
N VAL A 116 1.09 -5.11 17.50
CA VAL A 116 -0.23 -5.58 17.94
C VAL A 116 -0.15 -7.02 18.45
N ASN A 117 0.54 -7.91 17.74
CA ASN A 117 0.71 -9.30 18.19
C ASN A 117 1.47 -9.40 19.52
N VAL A 118 2.52 -8.62 19.71
CA VAL A 118 3.27 -8.59 20.99
C VAL A 118 2.36 -8.16 22.13
N ILE A 119 1.58 -7.10 21.93
CA ILE A 119 0.71 -6.57 22.99
C ILE A 119 -0.49 -7.49 23.27
N LEU A 120 -1.04 -8.15 22.25
CA LEU A 120 -2.11 -9.14 22.47
C LEU A 120 -1.63 -10.42 23.15
N THR A 121 -0.33 -10.73 23.07
CA THR A 121 0.28 -11.89 23.75
C THR A 121 0.80 -11.54 25.14
N ASP A 122 1.09 -10.27 25.41
CA ASP A 122 1.45 -9.76 26.73
C ASP A 122 0.20 -9.44 27.56
N PHE A 123 -0.14 -10.33 28.51
CA PHE A 123 -1.29 -10.17 29.40
C PHE A 123 -1.07 -9.15 30.53
N SER A 124 0.11 -8.54 30.64
CA SER A 124 0.43 -7.62 31.74
C SER A 124 0.00 -6.19 31.48
N ASN A 125 -0.22 -5.79 30.22
CA ASN A 125 -0.48 -4.40 29.83
C ASN A 125 -1.68 -4.30 28.87
N ASP A 126 -2.86 -4.71 29.34
CA ASP A 126 -4.07 -4.64 28.50
C ASP A 126 -4.51 -3.20 28.19
N GLU A 127 -4.14 -2.24 29.04
CA GLU A 127 -4.51 -0.83 28.90
C GLU A 127 -3.92 -0.17 27.65
N ILE A 128 -2.81 -0.68 27.12
CA ILE A 128 -2.15 -0.13 25.91
C ILE A 128 -2.65 -0.75 24.61
N ILE A 129 -3.41 -1.86 24.67
CA ILE A 129 -4.01 -2.52 23.50
C ILE A 129 -4.75 -1.50 22.61
N PRO A 130 -5.69 -0.68 23.12
CA PRO A 130 -6.44 0.23 22.27
C PRO A 130 -5.55 1.26 21.58
N ILE A 131 -4.50 1.76 22.25
CA ILE A 131 -3.60 2.77 21.70
C ILE A 131 -2.83 2.20 20.52
N VAL A 132 -2.23 1.03 20.67
CA VAL A 132 -1.41 0.44 19.60
C VAL A 132 -2.26 -0.07 18.44
N VAL A 133 -3.43 -0.62 18.73
CA VAL A 133 -4.36 -1.06 17.68
C VAL A 133 -4.93 0.15 16.92
N LEU A 134 -5.20 1.28 17.58
CA LEU A 134 -5.61 2.52 16.89
C LEU A 134 -4.51 3.05 15.96
N HIS A 135 -3.26 3.10 16.45
CA HIS A 135 -2.11 3.48 15.61
C HIS A 135 -1.99 2.60 14.36
N ALA A 136 -2.16 1.28 14.52
CA ALA A 136 -2.13 0.35 13.41
C ALA A 136 -3.30 0.55 12.41
N ILE A 137 -4.47 1.00 12.87
CA ILE A 137 -5.59 1.37 12.00
C ILE A 137 -5.26 2.62 11.19
N GLU A 138 -4.62 3.62 11.81
CA GLU A 138 -4.16 4.84 11.13
C GLU A 138 -3.13 4.51 10.04
N GLY A 139 -2.14 3.67 10.36
CA GLY A 139 -1.14 3.20 9.39
C GLY A 139 -1.75 2.51 8.17
N ILE A 140 -2.80 1.69 8.36
CA ILE A 140 -3.55 1.12 7.23
C ILE A 140 -4.32 2.19 6.46
N GLY A 141 -4.87 3.19 7.14
CA GLY A 141 -5.52 4.33 6.51
C GLY A 141 -4.58 5.10 5.61
N ASP A 142 -3.34 5.33 6.04
CA ASP A 142 -2.33 6.04 5.27
C ASP A 142 -1.84 5.20 4.09
N LEU A 143 -1.63 3.90 4.26
CA LEU A 143 -1.33 3.00 3.15
C LEU A 143 -2.42 3.04 2.06
N LYS A 144 -3.69 3.05 2.43
CA LYS A 144 -4.79 3.15 1.47
C LYS A 144 -4.80 4.47 0.70
N LYS A 145 -4.43 5.58 1.35
CA LYS A 145 -4.27 6.87 0.67
C LYS A 145 -3.10 6.83 -0.30
N GLU A 146 -1.99 6.20 0.08
CA GLU A 146 -0.82 6.01 -0.78
C GLU A 146 -1.17 5.17 -2.01
N ILE A 147 -1.88 4.04 -1.84
CA ILE A 147 -2.35 3.20 -2.95
C ILE A 147 -3.24 4.00 -3.90
N THR A 148 -4.20 4.76 -3.35
CA THR A 148 -5.05 5.66 -4.16
C THR A 148 -4.20 6.69 -4.89
N TYR A 149 -3.22 7.29 -4.24
CA TYR A 149 -2.32 8.25 -4.86
C TYR A 149 -1.53 7.64 -6.03
N ILE A 150 -1.02 6.41 -5.86
CA ILE A 150 -0.32 5.67 -6.90
C ILE A 150 -1.26 5.37 -8.08
N GLU A 151 -2.53 5.00 -7.83
CA GLU A 151 -3.49 4.67 -8.89
C GLU A 151 -3.89 5.88 -9.77
N TYR A 152 -4.03 7.07 -9.18
CA TYR A 152 -4.55 8.27 -9.83
C TYR A 152 -3.48 9.28 -10.29
N ARG A 153 -2.20 8.90 -10.24
CA ARG A 153 -1.08 9.66 -10.82
C ARG A 153 -1.06 9.57 -12.36
#